data_AF-A0A4U9HGM9-F1
#
_entry.id   AF-A0A4U9HGM9-F1
#
_cell.length_a   1.000
_cell.length_b   1.000
_cell.length_c   1.000
_cell.angle_alpha   90.00
_cell.angle_beta   90.00
_cell.angle_gamma   90.00
#
_symmetry.space_group_name_H-M   'P 1'
#
loop_
_entity.id
_entity.type
_entity.pdbx_description
1 polymer ?
#
loop_
_entity_poly.entity_id
_entity_poly.type
_entity_poly.pdbx_seq_one_letter_code
_entity_poly.pdbx_strand_id
1 'polypeptide(L)'
;MLKTLSIRTGLLSLLAVMTLLLLLVSGIGIYALTQSSASLQRINHLQGEQLVQLNSGYTLILRARNEAGQAVRMMEVGLLDDAAKAVKNINDEITQAQTTLKNVIDSGVNDPEGELLLKKVAASLAAYNDQGIVPMQNALKEQSADAYYDLLENHLVPVARQFDNDMQAFQTWSNSRGKAEVGGGAGQ
;
A
#
# COMPACT_ATOMS: atom_id res chain seq x y z
N MET A 1 -17.82 64.62 25.05
CA MET A 1 -18.09 64.39 26.49
C MET A 1 -17.32 63.15 26.96
N LEU A 2 -16.00 63.26 27.13
CA LEU A 2 -15.15 62.22 27.73
C LEU A 2 -14.53 62.80 29.01
N LYS A 3 -15.38 63.14 29.98
CA LYS A 3 -14.95 63.60 31.31
C LYS A 3 -15.03 62.40 32.25
N THR A 4 -13.91 62.14 32.92
CA THR A 4 -13.71 61.21 34.04
C THR A 4 -13.94 59.73 33.76
N LEU A 5 -13.27 59.18 32.73
CA LEU A 5 -13.00 57.75 32.74
C LEU A 5 -11.89 57.51 33.78
N SER A 6 -12.28 57.00 34.95
CA SER A 6 -11.33 56.64 36.01
C SER A 6 -10.26 55.71 35.43
N ILE A 7 -9.00 55.89 35.81
CA ILE A 7 -7.86 55.08 35.38
C ILE A 7 -8.17 53.58 35.50
N ARG A 8 -8.97 53.20 36.50
CA ARG A 8 -9.48 51.83 36.71
C ARG A 8 -10.36 51.34 35.54
N THR A 9 -11.27 52.15 35.03
CA THR A 9 -12.17 51.80 33.92
C THR A 9 -11.41 51.79 32.58
N GLY A 10 -10.41 52.66 32.43
CA GLY A 10 -9.50 52.64 31.27
C GLY A 10 -8.67 51.35 31.21
N LEU A 11 -8.01 50.97 32.31
CA LEU A 11 -7.23 49.73 32.42
C LEU A 11 -8.10 48.47 32.22
N LEU A 12 -9.32 48.44 32.79
CA LEU A 12 -10.24 47.33 32.59
C LEU A 12 -10.67 47.17 31.12
N SER A 13 -10.93 48.28 30.42
CA SER A 13 -11.27 48.23 28.99
C SER A 13 -10.12 47.71 28.14
N LEU A 14 -8.88 48.13 28.44
CA LEU A 14 -7.68 47.68 27.74
C LEU A 14 -7.45 46.18 27.94
N LEU A 15 -7.65 45.69 29.17
CA LEU A 15 -7.50 44.28 29.51
C LEU A 15 -8.57 43.42 28.82
N ALA A 16 -9.82 43.92 28.73
CA ALA A 16 -10.89 43.23 28.02
C ALA A 16 -10.59 43.12 26.52
N VAL A 17 -10.09 44.18 25.88
CA VAL A 17 -9.70 44.15 24.46
C VAL A 17 -8.53 43.20 24.23
N MET A 18 -7.50 43.23 25.09
CA MET A 18 -6.37 42.30 25.02
C MET A 18 -6.82 40.84 25.12
N THR A 19 -7.72 40.54 26.06
CA THR A 19 -8.26 39.18 26.23
C THR A 19 -9.08 38.73 25.01
N LEU A 20 -9.87 39.63 24.44
CA LEU A 20 -10.67 39.36 23.24
C LEU A 20 -9.76 39.08 22.02
N LEU A 21 -8.70 39.87 21.85
CA LEU A 21 -7.72 39.66 20.78
C LEU A 21 -7.00 38.31 20.92
N LEU A 22 -6.62 37.93 22.15
CA LEU A 22 -6.01 36.62 22.41
C LEU A 22 -6.98 35.47 22.11
N LEU A 23 -8.26 35.62 22.43
CA LEU A 23 -9.29 34.61 22.11
C LEU A 23 -9.50 34.46 20.60
N LEU A 24 -9.51 35.56 19.85
CA LEU A 24 -9.63 35.51 18.38
C LEU A 24 -8.39 34.86 17.75
N VAL A 25 -7.20 35.23 18.18
CA VAL A 25 -5.95 34.61 17.70
C VAL A 25 -5.87 33.13 18.09
N SER A 26 -6.31 32.75 19.29
CA SER A 26 -6.39 31.35 19.73
C SER A 26 -7.42 30.55 18.92
N GLY A 27 -8.58 31.14 18.61
CA GLY A 27 -9.59 30.52 17.76
C GLY A 27 -9.09 30.26 16.34
N ILE A 28 -8.40 31.23 15.74
CA ILE A 28 -7.76 31.07 14.42
C ILE A 28 -6.62 30.05 14.50
N GLY A 29 -5.83 30.04 15.58
CA GLY A 29 -4.77 29.06 15.81
C GLY A 29 -5.29 27.63 15.92
N ILE A 30 -6.37 27.41 16.67
CA ILE A 30 -7.03 26.10 16.80
C ILE A 30 -7.68 25.68 15.47
N TYR A 31 -8.29 26.62 14.73
CA TYR A 31 -8.86 26.34 13.41
C TYR A 31 -7.78 25.96 12.39
N ALA A 32 -6.66 26.69 12.34
CA ALA A 32 -5.51 26.36 11.51
C ALA A 32 -4.87 25.02 11.92
N LEU A 33 -4.77 24.73 13.21
CA LEU A 33 -4.25 23.46 13.72
C LEU A 33 -5.19 22.28 13.45
N THR A 34 -6.51 22.48 13.51
CA THR A 34 -7.49 21.42 13.20
C THR A 34 -7.62 21.17 11.70
N GLN A 35 -7.53 22.22 10.87
CA GLN A 35 -7.42 22.08 9.41
C GLN A 35 -6.11 21.41 8.99
N SER A 36 -4.99 21.76 9.65
CA SER A 36 -3.66 21.16 9.44
C SER A 36 -3.57 19.73 9.95
N SER A 37 -4.21 19.40 11.08
CA SER A 37 -4.28 18.02 11.59
C SER A 37 -5.15 17.13 10.71
N ALA A 38 -6.25 17.67 10.17
CA ALA A 38 -7.16 16.94 9.29
C ALA A 38 -6.58 16.66 7.89
N SER A 39 -5.67 17.50 7.39
CA SER A 39 -4.92 17.25 6.15
C SER A 39 -3.72 16.33 6.39
N LEU A 40 -2.98 16.49 7.49
CA LEU A 40 -1.83 15.62 7.83
C LEU A 40 -2.24 14.17 8.19
N GLN A 41 -3.38 13.97 8.86
CA GLN A 41 -3.85 12.62 9.19
C GLN A 41 -4.50 11.87 8.01
N ARG A 42 -5.09 12.59 7.04
CA ARG A 42 -5.73 11.95 5.87
C ARG A 42 -4.84 11.79 4.65
N ILE A 43 -3.80 12.62 4.49
CA ILE A 43 -2.93 12.57 3.30
C ILE A 43 -1.81 11.53 3.43
N ASN A 44 -1.36 11.19 4.64
CA ASN A 44 -0.17 10.36 4.80
C ASN A 44 -0.43 8.89 5.20
N HIS A 45 -1.61 8.55 5.73
CA HIS A 45 -1.81 7.21 6.30
C HIS A 45 -2.38 6.20 5.30
N LEU A 46 -3.47 6.51 4.58
CA LEU A 46 -4.14 5.52 3.74
C LEU A 46 -3.32 5.10 2.51
N GLN A 47 -2.74 6.03 1.75
CA GLN A 47 -1.97 5.66 0.54
C GLN A 47 -0.61 5.04 0.87
N GLY A 48 0.07 5.53 1.91
CA GLY A 48 1.37 4.98 2.33
C GLY A 48 1.24 3.56 2.88
N GLU A 49 0.26 3.32 3.75
CA GLU A 49 0.03 1.99 4.31
C GLU A 49 -0.43 0.98 3.24
N GLN A 50 -1.33 1.38 2.35
CA GLN A 50 -1.77 0.54 1.23
C GLN A 50 -0.61 0.17 0.30
N LEU A 51 0.29 1.11 -0.01
CA LEU A 51 1.48 0.83 -0.82
C LEU A 51 2.45 -0.13 -0.14
N VAL A 52 2.63 0.00 1.18
CA VAL A 52 3.48 -0.92 1.96
C VAL A 52 2.89 -2.33 1.94
N GLN A 53 1.58 -2.46 2.14
CA GLN A 53 0.89 -3.75 2.08
C GLN A 53 0.93 -4.35 0.68
N LEU A 54 0.74 -3.54 -0.37
CA LEU A 54 0.84 -3.97 -1.76
C LEU A 54 2.23 -4.53 -2.07
N ASN A 55 3.28 -3.81 -1.68
CA ASN A 55 4.67 -4.24 -1.84
C ASN A 55 5.00 -5.50 -1.04
N SER A 56 4.45 -5.61 0.18
CA SER A 56 4.61 -6.80 1.01
C SER A 56 4.00 -8.03 0.34
N GLY A 57 2.76 -7.93 -0.14
CA GLY A 57 2.11 -9.01 -0.88
C GLY A 57 2.86 -9.39 -2.16
N TYR A 58 3.30 -8.39 -2.94
CA TYR A 58 4.12 -8.60 -4.14
C TYR A 58 5.43 -9.35 -3.82
N THR A 59 6.13 -8.94 -2.78
CA THR A 59 7.40 -9.54 -2.36
C THR A 59 7.21 -10.99 -1.89
N LEU A 60 6.11 -11.28 -1.19
CA LEU A 60 5.78 -12.64 -0.76
C LEU A 60 5.56 -13.57 -1.96
N ILE A 61 4.89 -13.13 -3.02
CA ILE A 61 4.74 -13.95 -4.24
C ILE A 61 6.10 -14.24 -4.89
N LEU A 62 6.96 -13.24 -4.99
CA LEU A 62 8.30 -13.43 -5.56
C LEU A 62 9.15 -14.41 -4.74
N ARG A 63 9.08 -14.32 -3.40
CA ARG A 63 9.75 -15.27 -2.51
C ARG A 63 9.20 -16.67 -2.70
N ALA A 64 7.88 -16.83 -2.63
CA ALA A 64 7.22 -18.12 -2.79
C ALA A 64 7.58 -18.80 -4.13
N ARG A 65 7.72 -18.03 -5.21
CA ARG A 65 8.18 -18.56 -6.51
C ARG A 65 9.63 -19.04 -6.48
N ASN A 66 10.53 -18.31 -5.80
CA ASN A 66 11.91 -18.75 -5.63
C ASN A 66 11.99 -20.02 -4.77
N GLU A 67 11.20 -20.07 -3.69
CA GLU A 67 11.10 -21.25 -2.82
C GLU A 67 10.50 -22.45 -3.55
N ALA A 68 9.55 -22.24 -4.47
CA ALA A 68 9.01 -23.31 -5.32
C ALA A 68 10.10 -24.00 -6.15
N GLY A 69 11.00 -23.23 -6.76
CA GLY A 69 12.16 -23.79 -7.48
C GLY A 69 13.08 -24.61 -6.55
N GLN A 70 13.28 -24.15 -5.31
CA GLN A 70 14.03 -24.91 -4.32
C GLN A 70 13.30 -26.20 -3.89
N ALA A 71 11.98 -26.14 -3.70
CA ALA A 71 11.16 -27.29 -3.36
C ALA A 71 11.20 -28.35 -4.45
N VAL A 72 11.11 -27.95 -5.73
CA VAL A 72 11.30 -28.86 -6.87
C VAL A 72 12.68 -29.49 -6.85
N ARG A 73 13.73 -28.70 -6.58
CA ARG A 73 15.08 -29.24 -6.46
C ARG A 73 15.18 -30.29 -5.33
N MET A 74 14.53 -30.06 -4.20
CA MET A 74 14.45 -31.05 -3.11
C MET A 74 13.73 -32.33 -3.55
N MET A 75 12.67 -32.22 -4.34
CA MET A 75 11.98 -33.39 -4.93
C MET A 75 12.91 -34.19 -5.85
N GLU A 76 13.66 -33.52 -6.72
CA GLU A 76 14.60 -34.16 -7.65
C GLU A 76 15.72 -34.95 -6.95
N VAL A 77 16.21 -34.44 -5.82
CA VAL A 77 17.29 -35.10 -5.05
C VAL A 77 16.76 -36.10 -4.00
N GLY A 78 15.45 -36.36 -3.98
CA GLY A 78 14.81 -37.33 -3.10
C GLY A 78 14.56 -36.86 -1.66
N LEU A 79 14.71 -35.57 -1.37
CA LEU A 79 14.40 -34.97 -0.06
C LEU A 79 12.90 -34.66 0.05
N LEU A 80 12.06 -35.69 -0.08
CA LEU A 80 10.61 -35.53 -0.24
C LEU A 80 9.91 -34.93 0.99
N ASP A 81 10.37 -35.25 2.21
CA ASP A 81 9.79 -34.71 3.45
C ASP A 81 10.09 -33.21 3.61
N ASP A 82 11.31 -32.80 3.26
CA ASP A 82 11.70 -31.40 3.33
C ASP A 82 11.07 -30.58 2.19
N ALA A 83 10.93 -31.19 1.01
CA ALA A 83 10.13 -30.63 -0.07
C ALA A 83 8.67 -30.43 0.37
N ALA A 84 8.04 -31.41 1.03
CA ALA A 84 6.66 -31.29 1.49
C ALA A 84 6.47 -30.15 2.52
N LYS A 85 7.42 -29.98 3.45
CA LYS A 85 7.42 -28.84 4.39
C LYS A 85 7.56 -27.51 3.66
N ALA A 86 8.48 -27.43 2.69
CA ALA A 86 8.67 -26.23 1.88
C ALA A 86 7.40 -25.90 1.09
N VAL A 87 6.77 -26.87 0.43
CA VAL A 87 5.50 -26.70 -0.30
C VAL A 87 4.40 -26.17 0.60
N LYS A 88 4.30 -26.65 1.84
CA LYS A 88 3.35 -26.10 2.81
C LYS A 88 3.61 -24.61 3.07
N ASN A 89 4.85 -24.24 3.36
CA ASN A 89 5.22 -22.84 3.63
C ASN A 89 4.96 -21.93 2.42
N ILE A 90 5.32 -22.40 1.22
CA ILE A 90 5.05 -21.70 -0.05
C ILE A 90 3.56 -21.41 -0.21
N ASN A 91 2.69 -22.40 0.06
CA ASN A 91 1.25 -22.22 -0.03
C ASN A 91 0.69 -21.24 1.02
N ASP A 92 1.24 -21.27 2.24
CA ASP A 92 0.87 -20.34 3.31
C ASP A 92 1.27 -18.89 2.92
N GLU A 93 2.48 -18.69 2.40
CA GLU A 93 2.95 -17.37 1.91
C GLU A 93 2.13 -16.86 0.72
N ILE A 94 1.83 -17.71 -0.26
CA ILE A 94 0.97 -17.37 -1.42
C ILE A 94 -0.41 -16.92 -0.93
N THR A 95 -1.01 -17.66 0.00
CA THR A 95 -2.34 -17.34 0.53
C THR A 95 -2.34 -15.99 1.24
N GLN A 96 -1.31 -15.73 2.06
CA GLN A 96 -1.13 -14.45 2.74
C GLN A 96 -0.95 -13.31 1.73
N ALA A 97 -0.14 -13.53 0.71
CA ALA A 97 0.13 -12.54 -0.33
C ALA A 97 -1.12 -12.18 -1.12
N GLN A 98 -1.86 -13.19 -1.60
CA GLN A 98 -3.10 -13.01 -2.35
C GLN A 98 -4.14 -12.25 -1.52
N THR A 99 -4.28 -12.60 -0.23
CA THR A 99 -5.19 -11.90 0.69
C THR A 99 -4.79 -10.43 0.84
N THR A 100 -3.50 -10.17 1.06
CA THR A 100 -2.97 -8.81 1.25
C THR A 100 -3.19 -7.97 -0.01
N LEU A 101 -2.83 -8.49 -1.18
CA LEU A 101 -3.02 -7.81 -2.46
C LEU A 101 -4.49 -7.55 -2.74
N LYS A 102 -5.36 -8.54 -2.51
CA LYS A 102 -6.80 -8.39 -2.69
C LYS A 102 -7.37 -7.28 -1.81
N ASN A 103 -7.00 -7.22 -0.53
CA ASN A 103 -7.47 -6.18 0.39
C ASN A 103 -7.08 -4.78 -0.09
N VAL A 104 -5.85 -4.60 -0.60
CA VAL A 104 -5.41 -3.31 -1.14
C VAL A 104 -6.15 -2.96 -2.43
N ILE A 105 -6.32 -3.92 -3.33
CA ILE A 105 -7.05 -3.73 -4.59
C ILE A 105 -8.51 -3.36 -4.32
N ASP A 106 -9.18 -4.07 -3.41
CA ASP A 106 -10.59 -3.85 -3.05
C ASP A 106 -10.80 -2.52 -2.30
N SER A 107 -9.77 -2.01 -1.62
CA SER A 107 -9.81 -0.69 -0.97
C SER A 107 -9.88 0.47 -1.97
N GLY A 108 -9.45 0.23 -3.22
CA GLY A 108 -9.51 1.21 -4.29
C GLY A 108 -8.61 2.43 -4.08
N VAL A 109 -8.69 3.37 -5.03
CA VAL A 109 -7.94 4.63 -5.03
C VAL A 109 -8.87 5.74 -5.48
N ASN A 110 -8.85 6.87 -4.78
CA ASN A 110 -9.67 8.05 -5.10
C ASN A 110 -9.03 8.93 -6.18
N ASP A 111 -8.65 8.33 -7.31
CA ASP A 111 -8.05 9.01 -8.46
C ASP A 111 -8.34 8.21 -9.75
N PRO A 112 -8.87 8.83 -10.83
CA PRO A 112 -9.25 8.09 -12.04
C PRO A 112 -8.09 7.36 -12.73
N GLU A 113 -6.89 7.94 -12.73
CA GLU A 113 -5.70 7.30 -13.31
C GLU A 113 -5.21 6.16 -12.43
N GLY A 114 -5.16 6.40 -11.11
CA GLY A 114 -4.83 5.39 -10.12
C GLY A 114 -5.78 4.19 -10.14
N GLU A 115 -7.08 4.42 -10.29
CA GLU A 115 -8.09 3.37 -10.40
C GLU A 115 -7.92 2.53 -11.67
N LEU A 116 -7.57 3.15 -12.80
CA LEU A 116 -7.28 2.44 -14.04
C LEU A 116 -6.04 1.54 -13.90
N LEU A 117 -4.98 2.05 -13.29
CA LEU A 117 -3.75 1.28 -13.03
C LEU A 117 -4.00 0.14 -12.04
N LEU A 118 -4.76 0.38 -10.98
CA LEU A 118 -5.11 -0.65 -10.00
C LEU A 118 -5.97 -1.76 -10.64
N LYS A 119 -6.89 -1.42 -11.56
CA LYS A 119 -7.65 -2.41 -12.34
C LYS A 119 -6.74 -3.27 -13.21
N LYS A 120 -5.68 -2.71 -13.80
CA LYS A 120 -4.68 -3.50 -14.55
C LYS A 120 -3.93 -4.46 -13.63
N VAL A 121 -3.49 -3.98 -12.46
CA VAL A 121 -2.87 -4.84 -11.43
C VAL A 121 -3.80 -5.98 -11.01
N ALA A 122 -5.08 -5.70 -10.81
CA ALA A 122 -6.07 -6.72 -10.46
C ALA A 122 -6.24 -7.77 -11.58
N ALA A 123 -6.32 -7.32 -12.84
CA ALA A 123 -6.46 -8.21 -13.99
C ALA A 123 -5.22 -9.09 -14.19
N SER A 124 -4.02 -8.52 -14.08
CA SER A 124 -2.79 -9.30 -14.23
C SER A 124 -2.50 -10.20 -13.02
N LEU A 125 -2.91 -9.81 -11.81
CA LEU A 125 -2.89 -10.71 -10.64
C LEU A 125 -3.81 -11.91 -10.83
N ALA A 126 -5.03 -11.69 -11.36
CA ALA A 126 -5.95 -12.79 -11.66
C ALA A 126 -5.36 -13.74 -12.71
N ALA A 127 -4.84 -13.20 -13.81
CA ALA A 127 -4.17 -14.01 -14.84
C ALA A 127 -2.96 -14.77 -14.30
N TYR A 128 -2.14 -14.13 -13.46
CA TYR A 128 -0.99 -14.76 -12.83
C TYR A 128 -1.41 -15.87 -11.85
N ASN A 129 -2.47 -15.65 -11.08
CA ASN A 129 -3.03 -16.68 -10.20
C ASN A 129 -3.48 -17.90 -11.00
N ASP A 130 -4.32 -17.69 -12.02
CA ASP A 130 -4.97 -18.76 -12.77
C ASP A 130 -4.00 -19.55 -13.65
N GLN A 131 -3.07 -18.85 -14.32
CA GLN A 131 -2.19 -19.44 -15.33
C GLN A 131 -0.78 -19.73 -14.82
N GLY A 132 -0.42 -19.23 -13.64
CA GLY A 132 0.91 -19.37 -13.05
C GLY A 132 0.89 -20.03 -11.69
N ILE A 133 0.33 -19.35 -10.70
CA ILE A 133 0.42 -19.76 -9.29
C ILE A 133 -0.36 -21.06 -9.04
N VAL A 134 -1.61 -21.18 -9.49
CA VAL A 134 -2.41 -22.40 -9.27
C VAL A 134 -1.77 -23.63 -9.95
N PRO A 135 -1.37 -23.58 -11.23
CA PRO A 135 -0.62 -24.67 -11.85
C PRO A 135 0.68 -25.00 -11.11
N MET A 136 1.41 -24.00 -10.61
CA MET A 136 2.63 -24.21 -9.82
C MET A 136 2.33 -24.98 -8.54
N GLN A 137 1.30 -24.56 -7.78
CA GLN A 137 0.89 -25.25 -6.55
C GLN A 137 0.45 -26.69 -6.84
N ASN A 138 -0.22 -26.93 -7.97
CA ASN A 138 -0.60 -28.28 -8.40
C ASN A 138 0.63 -29.13 -8.70
N ALA A 139 1.58 -28.63 -9.49
CA ALA A 139 2.82 -29.35 -9.80
C ALA A 139 3.62 -29.69 -8.53
N LEU A 140 3.73 -28.75 -7.59
CA LEU A 140 4.37 -28.95 -6.30
C LEU A 140 3.64 -30.01 -5.44
N LYS A 141 2.30 -29.99 -5.45
CA LYS A 141 1.48 -30.96 -4.72
C LYS A 141 1.59 -32.37 -5.30
N GLU A 142 1.65 -32.47 -6.63
CA GLU A 142 1.84 -33.72 -7.36
C GLU A 142 3.30 -34.21 -7.33
N GLN A 143 4.20 -33.42 -6.75
CA GLN A 143 5.65 -33.66 -6.72
C GLN A 143 6.24 -33.85 -8.14
N SER A 144 5.66 -33.14 -9.11
CA SER A 144 6.01 -33.24 -10.52
C SER A 144 6.95 -32.11 -10.92
N ALA A 145 8.26 -32.41 -10.96
CA ALA A 145 9.27 -31.49 -11.49
C ALA A 145 9.01 -31.16 -12.97
N ASP A 146 8.61 -32.17 -13.75
CA ASP A 146 8.30 -32.01 -15.18
C ASP A 146 7.16 -31.01 -15.41
N ALA A 147 6.05 -31.13 -14.67
CA ALA A 147 4.93 -30.20 -14.77
C ALA A 147 5.32 -28.77 -14.35
N TYR A 148 6.21 -28.65 -13.35
CA TYR A 148 6.71 -27.35 -12.92
C TYR A 148 7.60 -26.69 -13.99
N TYR A 149 8.49 -27.45 -14.65
CA TYR A 149 9.35 -26.92 -15.69
C TYR A 149 8.58 -26.57 -16.97
N ASP A 150 7.61 -27.39 -17.37
CA ASP A 150 6.72 -27.08 -18.50
C ASP A 150 5.96 -25.77 -18.27
N LEU A 151 5.41 -25.60 -17.06
CA LEU A 151 4.78 -24.36 -16.63
C LEU A 151 5.74 -23.16 -16.69
N LEU A 152 6.97 -23.32 -16.22
CA LEU A 152 8.01 -22.27 -16.22
C LEU A 152 8.34 -21.81 -17.64
N GLU A 153 8.50 -22.76 -18.56
CA GLU A 153 8.87 -22.50 -19.96
C GLU A 153 7.74 -21.83 -20.73
N ASN A 154 6.50 -22.28 -20.52
CA ASN A 154 5.39 -21.95 -21.42
C ASN A 154 4.44 -20.87 -20.90
N HIS A 155 4.24 -20.75 -19.58
CA HIS A 155 3.16 -19.92 -19.04
C HIS A 155 3.56 -18.98 -17.90
N LEU A 156 4.34 -19.44 -16.92
CA LEU A 156 4.59 -18.72 -15.67
C LEU A 156 5.35 -17.41 -15.87
N VAL A 157 6.40 -17.42 -16.70
CA VAL A 157 7.27 -16.25 -16.89
C VAL A 157 6.53 -15.09 -17.58
N PRO A 158 5.79 -15.28 -18.68
CA PRO A 158 5.00 -14.22 -19.29
C PRO A 158 3.98 -13.57 -18.35
N VAL A 159 3.18 -14.37 -17.62
CA VAL A 159 2.12 -13.85 -16.75
C VAL A 159 2.68 -13.15 -15.52
N ALA A 160 3.77 -13.67 -14.94
CA ALA A 160 4.47 -13.00 -13.85
C ALA A 160 5.03 -11.65 -14.30
N ARG A 161 5.67 -11.59 -15.48
CA ARG A 161 6.23 -10.34 -16.02
C ARG A 161 5.14 -9.29 -16.27
N GLN A 162 3.97 -9.70 -16.76
CA GLN A 162 2.86 -8.75 -16.96
C GLN A 162 2.39 -8.17 -15.62
N PHE A 163 2.23 -9.01 -14.59
CA PHE A 163 1.90 -8.55 -13.25
C PHE A 163 2.97 -7.62 -12.66
N ASP A 164 4.26 -7.98 -12.79
CA ASP A 164 5.38 -7.15 -12.34
C ASP A 164 5.37 -5.76 -13.01
N ASN A 165 5.05 -5.69 -14.30
CA ASN A 165 4.98 -4.45 -15.06
C ASN A 165 3.82 -3.56 -14.60
N ASP A 166 2.62 -4.13 -14.43
CA ASP A 166 1.45 -3.39 -13.97
C ASP A 166 1.65 -2.90 -12.52
N MET A 167 2.28 -3.71 -11.68
CA MET A 167 2.66 -3.36 -10.32
C MET A 167 3.62 -2.17 -10.30
N GLN A 168 4.68 -2.20 -11.11
CA GLN A 168 5.63 -1.09 -11.24
C GLN A 168 4.98 0.19 -11.77
N ALA A 169 4.06 0.08 -12.73
CA ALA A 169 3.32 1.22 -13.26
C ALA A 169 2.48 1.88 -12.16
N PHE A 170 1.72 1.08 -11.38
CA PHE A 170 0.93 1.59 -10.26
C PHE A 170 1.81 2.23 -9.16
N GLN A 171 2.93 1.59 -8.80
CA GLN A 171 3.85 2.14 -7.80
C GLN A 171 4.49 3.46 -8.25
N THR A 172 4.89 3.55 -9.54
CA THR A 172 5.47 4.77 -10.10
C THR A 172 4.48 5.93 -10.03
N TRP A 173 3.23 5.67 -10.43
CA TRP A 173 2.14 6.64 -10.31
C TRP A 173 1.88 7.03 -8.84
N SER A 174 1.78 6.06 -7.93
CA SER A 174 1.48 6.36 -6.53
C SER A 174 2.61 7.16 -5.86
N ASN A 175 3.87 6.90 -6.22
CA ASN A 175 5.02 7.66 -5.76
C ASN A 175 5.05 9.09 -6.31
N SER A 176 4.65 9.30 -7.58
CA SER A 176 4.59 10.65 -8.16
C SER A 176 3.46 11.48 -7.52
N ARG A 177 2.30 10.85 -7.27
CA ARG A 177 1.18 11.47 -6.54
C ARG A 177 1.59 11.87 -5.13
N GLY A 178 2.22 10.97 -4.37
CA GLY A 178 2.71 11.26 -3.01
C GLY A 178 3.69 12.43 -2.96
N LYS A 179 4.60 12.54 -3.93
CA LYS A 179 5.52 13.69 -4.04
C LYS A 179 4.81 15.01 -4.35
N ALA A 180 3.79 14.99 -5.21
CA ALA A 180 3.02 16.19 -5.56
C ALA A 180 2.23 16.73 -4.35
N GLU A 181 1.63 15.84 -3.55
CA GLU A 181 0.90 16.21 -2.33
C GLU A 181 1.82 16.82 -1.25
N VAL A 182 3.02 16.26 -1.06
CA VAL A 182 4.02 16.81 -0.12
C VAL A 182 4.62 18.13 -0.62
N GLY A 183 4.85 18.26 -1.93
CA GLY A 183 5.39 19.48 -2.54
C GLY A 183 4.40 20.64 -2.57
N GLY A 184 3.10 20.36 -2.72
CA GLY A 184 2.04 21.38 -2.71
C GLY A 184 1.71 21.93 -1.32
N GLY A 185 2.03 21.20 -0.24
CA GLY A 185 1.78 21.61 1.14
C GLY A 185 2.87 22.51 1.76
N ALA A 186 4.04 22.66 1.10
CA ALA A 186 5.16 23.45 1.63
C ALA A 186 5.21 24.90 1.13
N GLY A 187 4.20 25.34 0.38
CA GLY A 187 4.16 26.68 -0.22
C GLY A 187 2.75 27.21 -0.33
N GLN A 188 2.16 27.60 0.80
CA GLN A 188 1.10 28.60 0.89
C GLN A 188 1.06 29.20 2.30
#